data_AF-A0A058ZCC5-F1
#
_entry.id   AF-A0A058ZCC5-F1
#
_cell.length_a   1.000
_cell.length_b   1.000
_cell.length_c   1.000
_cell.angle_alpha   90.00
_cell.angle_beta   90.00
_cell.angle_gamma   90.00
#
_symmetry.space_group_name_H-M   'P 1'
#
loop_
_entity.id
_entity.type
_entity.pdbx_description
1 polymer ?
#
loop_
_entity_poly.entity_id
_entity_poly.type
_entity_poly.pdbx_seq_one_letter_code
_entity_poly.pdbx_strand_id
1 'polypeptide(L)'
;MQSMLAAGRLALRRMAMPPGRSLSQVASSSRGTLSAGERLCRDIENGVVPLPRGFDTVTDFHFFLRLAGARSPPDTDESILASEVRRTGRLIGMDEVSTRMLLEKFGEAFGIPPPDPSSEGVFHEPRSRDSVFKDVMMLFGRDPPVPASTISRLTGVALARTKYLLHARSPLKPLTSRSQPSISRLRDLCFIWPPILLHQAARLLSSSEEQITQTIVRHLPECPYLLSQPLSPREEEHMRAKMRAALDIDPLPEPRSLCVQLGMFWRTFHIHGPNICPEYVIRLRGELPAQQVARMRELLAMQTLTIFEMASGLGIRPNDLRWYIKYYEPMVELPPSNQLPVRALAPVGGRGKLTRQQYAEARLPVGSPILKEFEPGGMLAEPADWQAAAPLPAAAHVKSTSTRRPHRRTFSNHIPRC
;
A
#
# COMPACT_ATOMS: atom_id res chain seq x y z
N MET A 1 -31.85 46.76 31.65
CA MET A 1 -32.61 45.49 31.72
C MET A 1 -32.95 45.07 30.29
N GLN A 2 -32.76 43.77 29.99
CA GLN A 2 -33.13 43.05 28.76
C GLN A 2 -32.37 43.38 27.45
N SER A 3 -31.41 42.51 27.13
CA SER A 3 -30.85 42.30 25.79
C SER A 3 -30.74 40.78 25.59
N MET A 4 -31.63 40.19 24.80
CA MET A 4 -31.48 38.84 24.25
C MET A 4 -32.30 38.70 22.97
N LEU A 5 -31.71 37.98 22.01
CA LEU A 5 -32.30 37.33 20.83
C LEU A 5 -32.62 38.21 19.60
N ALA A 6 -31.62 38.36 18.71
CA ALA A 6 -31.80 38.22 17.25
C ALA A 6 -30.47 38.46 16.52
N ALA A 7 -29.84 37.40 15.99
CA ALA A 7 -28.98 37.46 14.80
C ALA A 7 -28.47 36.05 14.46
N GLY A 8 -29.21 35.33 13.63
CA GLY A 8 -28.78 34.05 13.08
C GLY A 8 -29.40 33.84 11.71
N ARG A 9 -28.53 33.51 10.75
CA ARG A 9 -28.81 32.94 9.40
C ARG A 9 -29.16 33.94 8.28
N LEU A 10 -28.19 34.13 7.38
CA LEU A 10 -28.27 34.27 5.91
C LEU A 10 -26.82 34.52 5.44
N ALA A 11 -26.20 33.86 4.46
CA ALA A 11 -26.72 33.14 3.30
C ALA A 11 -25.75 32.02 2.85
N LEU A 12 -26.21 30.78 2.87
CA LEU A 12 -25.70 29.71 1.99
C LEU A 12 -26.81 29.46 0.97
N ARG A 13 -26.53 29.84 -0.28
CA ARG A 13 -27.43 29.66 -1.43
C ARG A 13 -27.63 28.16 -1.66
N ARG A 14 -28.80 27.66 -1.24
CA ARG A 14 -29.38 26.39 -1.71
C ARG A 14 -29.58 26.50 -3.23
N MET A 15 -28.91 25.67 -4.01
CA MET A 15 -29.36 25.36 -5.37
C MET A 15 -30.54 24.39 -5.24
N ALA A 16 -31.74 24.92 -5.47
CA ALA A 16 -32.97 24.16 -5.56
C ALA A 16 -32.98 23.34 -6.86
N MET A 17 -33.14 22.03 -6.74
CA MET A 17 -33.52 21.14 -7.85
C MET A 17 -34.97 21.47 -8.27
N PRO A 18 -35.31 21.43 -9.57
CA PRO A 18 -36.68 21.62 -10.00
C PRO A 18 -37.54 20.39 -9.59
N PRO A 19 -38.78 20.59 -9.10
CA PRO A 19 -39.63 19.50 -8.66
C PRO A 19 -40.40 18.88 -9.84
N GLY A 20 -40.56 17.55 -9.79
CA GLY A 20 -41.71 16.85 -10.37
C GLY A 20 -41.58 16.37 -11.81
N ARG A 21 -41.06 15.14 -12.00
CA ARG A 21 -41.65 14.14 -12.91
C ARG A 21 -41.54 12.75 -12.28
N SER A 22 -42.67 12.04 -12.29
CA SER A 22 -42.92 10.74 -11.67
C SER A 22 -41.95 9.64 -12.11
N LEU A 23 -41.54 8.81 -11.14
CA LEU A 23 -40.56 7.71 -11.21
C LEU A 23 -41.11 6.41 -11.83
N SER A 24 -41.90 6.48 -12.89
CA SER A 24 -42.52 5.27 -13.46
C SER A 24 -42.81 5.38 -14.94
N GLN A 25 -41.79 5.64 -15.76
CA GLN A 25 -41.78 5.33 -17.21
C GLN A 25 -40.46 5.76 -17.86
N VAL A 26 -39.37 5.03 -17.65
CA VAL A 26 -38.28 4.91 -18.63
C VAL A 26 -37.70 3.50 -18.53
N ALA A 27 -38.54 2.53 -18.88
CA ALA A 27 -38.07 1.23 -19.33
C ALA A 27 -38.48 1.11 -20.79
N SER A 28 -37.54 0.63 -21.60
CA SER A 28 -37.61 0.31 -23.03
C SER A 28 -37.28 1.42 -24.04
N SER A 29 -36.22 1.12 -24.79
CA SER A 29 -35.92 1.53 -26.17
C SER A 29 -35.51 2.99 -26.45
N SER A 30 -34.22 3.19 -26.69
CA SER A 30 -33.76 3.77 -27.97
C SER A 30 -32.24 3.62 -28.13
N ARG A 31 -31.81 3.12 -29.29
CA ARG A 31 -30.45 3.32 -29.79
C ARG A 31 -30.17 4.83 -29.80
N GLY A 32 -29.25 5.29 -28.96
CA GLY A 32 -28.69 6.65 -29.04
C GLY A 32 -28.82 7.54 -27.79
N THR A 33 -29.46 7.11 -26.71
CA THR A 33 -29.49 7.89 -25.46
C THR A 33 -28.46 7.36 -24.47
N LEU A 34 -27.41 8.16 -24.22
CA LEU A 34 -26.44 7.88 -23.15
C LEU A 34 -27.16 7.63 -21.82
N SER A 35 -26.66 6.69 -21.01
CA SER A 35 -27.05 6.52 -19.61
C SER A 35 -26.77 7.78 -18.77
N ALA A 36 -27.36 7.87 -17.57
CA ALA A 36 -27.11 8.99 -16.66
C ALA A 36 -25.63 9.14 -16.30
N GLY A 37 -24.92 8.02 -16.08
CA GLY A 37 -23.48 8.00 -15.83
C GLY A 37 -22.66 8.48 -17.02
N GLU A 38 -22.98 8.03 -18.23
CA GLU A 38 -22.27 8.47 -19.44
C GLU A 38 -22.49 9.97 -19.72
N ARG A 39 -23.70 10.49 -19.46
CA ARG A 39 -23.97 11.94 -19.54
C ARG A 39 -23.12 12.71 -18.53
N LEU A 40 -23.05 12.24 -17.28
CA LEU A 40 -22.22 12.86 -16.26
C LEU A 40 -20.73 12.89 -16.66
N CYS A 41 -20.20 11.79 -17.20
CA CYS A 41 -18.81 11.79 -17.70
C CYS A 41 -18.59 12.81 -18.82
N ARG A 42 -19.53 12.91 -19.77
CA ARG A 42 -19.47 13.90 -20.85
C ARG A 42 -19.55 15.34 -20.31
N ASP A 43 -20.40 15.60 -19.33
CA ASP A 43 -20.51 16.92 -18.69
C ASP A 43 -19.21 17.30 -17.97
N ILE A 44 -18.50 16.33 -17.38
CA ILE A 44 -17.18 16.54 -16.77
C ILE A 44 -16.11 16.83 -17.84
N GLU A 45 -16.08 16.07 -18.94
CA GLU A 45 -15.16 16.31 -20.07
C GLU A 45 -15.35 17.70 -20.68
N ASN A 46 -16.60 18.17 -20.73
CA ASN A 46 -16.95 19.50 -21.23
C ASN A 46 -16.77 20.62 -20.19
N GLY A 47 -16.31 20.32 -18.97
CA GLY A 47 -16.07 21.30 -17.91
C GLY A 47 -17.33 21.88 -17.26
N VAL A 48 -18.51 21.27 -17.50
CA VAL A 48 -19.78 21.69 -16.89
C VAL A 48 -19.83 21.30 -15.42
N VAL A 49 -19.31 20.12 -15.09
CA VAL A 49 -19.24 19.57 -13.72
C VAL A 49 -17.78 19.24 -13.41
N PRO A 50 -17.26 19.54 -12.21
CA PRO A 50 -15.88 19.18 -11.87
C PRO A 50 -15.73 17.65 -11.72
N LEU A 51 -14.56 17.13 -12.07
CA LEU A 51 -14.18 15.75 -11.78
C LEU A 51 -14.22 15.52 -10.26
N PRO A 52 -14.88 14.46 -9.76
CA PRO A 52 -14.87 14.17 -8.33
C PRO A 52 -13.44 13.93 -7.81
N ARG A 53 -13.10 14.56 -6.68
CA ARG A 53 -11.79 14.38 -6.03
C ARG A 53 -11.52 12.90 -5.73
N GLY A 54 -10.26 12.50 -5.86
CA GLY A 54 -9.80 11.12 -5.69
C GLY A 54 -9.63 10.36 -7.01
N PHE A 55 -10.21 10.87 -8.11
CA PHE A 55 -9.99 10.38 -9.47
C PHE A 55 -9.01 11.30 -10.21
N ASP A 56 -8.12 10.69 -10.99
CA ASP A 56 -7.07 11.41 -11.72
C ASP A 56 -7.53 11.84 -13.11
N THR A 57 -8.43 11.03 -13.70
CA THR A 57 -8.95 11.23 -15.05
C THR A 57 -10.44 10.91 -15.12
N VAL A 58 -11.13 11.44 -16.12
CA VAL A 58 -12.52 11.06 -16.41
C VAL A 58 -12.61 9.57 -16.75
N THR A 59 -11.58 9.00 -17.38
CA THR A 59 -11.53 7.56 -17.69
C THR A 59 -11.58 6.70 -16.44
N ASP A 60 -10.91 7.10 -15.36
CA ASP A 60 -10.94 6.36 -14.09
C ASP A 60 -12.29 6.50 -13.38
N PHE A 61 -12.90 7.68 -13.44
CA PHE A 61 -14.23 7.90 -12.90
C PHE A 61 -15.30 7.12 -13.69
N HIS A 62 -15.22 7.12 -15.01
CA HIS A 62 -16.07 6.33 -15.89
C HIS A 62 -15.94 4.82 -15.60
N PHE A 63 -14.71 4.33 -15.40
CA PHE A 63 -14.47 2.96 -14.98
C PHE A 63 -15.11 2.63 -13.63
N PHE A 64 -15.03 3.53 -12.65
CA PHE A 64 -15.75 3.40 -11.38
C PHE A 64 -17.27 3.30 -11.57
N LEU A 65 -17.87 4.17 -12.41
CA LEU A 65 -19.32 4.11 -12.68
C LEU A 65 -19.73 2.80 -13.37
N ARG A 66 -18.89 2.25 -14.27
CA ARG A 66 -19.10 0.91 -14.85
C ARG A 66 -19.05 -0.19 -13.80
N LEU A 67 -18.10 -0.13 -12.87
CA LEU A 67 -18.05 -1.08 -11.74
C LEU A 67 -19.30 -0.97 -10.87
N ALA A 68 -19.77 0.26 -10.60
CA ALA A 68 -20.94 0.53 -9.79
C ALA A 68 -22.24 0.00 -10.44
N GLY A 69 -22.40 0.18 -11.76
CA GLY A 69 -23.56 -0.32 -12.50
C GLY A 69 -23.54 -1.83 -12.76
N ALA A 70 -22.40 -2.49 -12.61
CA ALA A 70 -22.25 -3.95 -12.75
C ALA A 70 -22.26 -4.71 -11.40
N ARG A 71 -22.70 -4.04 -10.33
CA ARG A 71 -22.84 -4.63 -8.99
C ARG A 71 -23.99 -5.62 -8.93
N SER A 72 -23.89 -6.52 -7.95
CA SER A 72 -24.97 -7.46 -7.65
C SER A 72 -26.22 -6.73 -7.12
N PRO A 73 -27.42 -7.30 -7.27
CA PRO A 73 -28.68 -6.68 -6.83
C PRO A 73 -28.70 -6.36 -5.31
N PRO A 74 -29.56 -5.45 -4.85
CA PRO A 74 -29.63 -5.06 -3.43
C PRO A 74 -29.97 -6.21 -2.47
N ASP A 75 -30.65 -7.26 -2.94
CA ASP A 75 -31.01 -8.45 -2.13
C ASP A 75 -29.85 -9.45 -1.96
N THR A 76 -28.65 -9.09 -2.41
CA THR A 76 -27.47 -9.95 -2.30
C THR A 76 -26.93 -9.95 -0.86
N ASP A 77 -26.47 -11.12 -0.41
CA ASP A 77 -25.81 -11.32 0.90
C ASP A 77 -24.76 -10.23 1.20
N GLU A 78 -24.77 -9.70 2.44
CA GLU A 78 -23.90 -8.62 2.90
C GLU A 78 -22.41 -8.94 2.72
N SER A 79 -22.00 -10.21 2.90
CA SER A 79 -20.61 -10.65 2.71
C SER A 79 -20.15 -10.52 1.26
N ILE A 80 -21.06 -10.75 0.31
CA ILE A 80 -20.80 -10.58 -1.12
C ILE A 80 -20.69 -9.10 -1.45
N LEU A 81 -21.59 -8.27 -0.92
CA LEU A 81 -21.53 -6.82 -1.08
C LEU A 81 -20.22 -6.24 -0.54
N ALA A 82 -19.78 -6.67 0.65
CA ALA A 82 -18.49 -6.27 1.22
C ALA A 82 -17.31 -6.68 0.32
N SER A 83 -17.35 -7.88 -0.24
CA SER A 83 -16.35 -8.37 -1.20
C SER A 83 -16.32 -7.55 -2.50
N GLU A 84 -17.48 -7.12 -3.00
CA GLU A 84 -17.59 -6.25 -4.18
C GLU A 84 -17.08 -4.83 -3.91
N VAL A 85 -17.35 -4.26 -2.73
CA VAL A 85 -16.81 -2.97 -2.32
C VAL A 85 -15.28 -3.04 -2.24
N ARG A 86 -14.72 -4.05 -1.56
CA ARG A 86 -13.26 -4.24 -1.47
C ARG A 86 -12.61 -4.43 -2.84
N ARG A 87 -13.24 -5.22 -3.71
CA ARG A 87 -12.77 -5.41 -5.09
C ARG A 87 -12.78 -4.09 -5.86
N THR A 88 -13.86 -3.33 -5.76
CA THR A 88 -14.01 -2.03 -6.42
C THR A 88 -12.93 -1.07 -5.92
N GLY A 89 -12.78 -0.93 -4.61
CA GLY A 89 -11.78 -0.08 -3.98
C GLY A 89 -10.37 -0.43 -4.44
N ARG A 90 -10.03 -1.72 -4.46
CA ARG A 90 -8.73 -2.17 -4.98
C ARG A 90 -8.53 -1.76 -6.44
N LEU A 91 -9.53 -1.98 -7.30
CA LEU A 91 -9.47 -1.69 -8.74
C LEU A 91 -9.39 -0.20 -9.08
N ILE A 92 -9.80 0.68 -8.17
CA ILE A 92 -9.67 2.14 -8.32
C ILE A 92 -8.55 2.73 -7.44
N GLY A 93 -7.81 1.89 -6.70
CA GLY A 93 -6.71 2.33 -5.84
C GLY A 93 -7.16 3.13 -4.62
N MET A 94 -8.23 2.70 -3.95
CA MET A 94 -8.85 3.39 -2.82
C MET A 94 -9.26 2.41 -1.71
N ASP A 95 -9.44 2.93 -0.49
CA ASP A 95 -9.86 2.16 0.66
C ASP A 95 -11.34 1.77 0.61
N GLU A 96 -11.70 0.75 1.39
CA GLU A 96 -13.05 0.18 1.42
C GLU A 96 -14.11 1.20 1.86
N VAL A 97 -13.78 2.09 2.80
CA VAL A 97 -14.71 3.04 3.41
C VAL A 97 -15.02 4.19 2.45
N SER A 98 -13.99 4.79 1.85
CA SER A 98 -14.14 5.80 0.81
C SER A 98 -14.87 5.24 -0.42
N THR A 99 -14.59 3.99 -0.78
CA THR A 99 -15.28 3.32 -1.89
C THR A 99 -16.77 3.14 -1.59
N ARG A 100 -17.13 2.70 -0.38
CA ARG A 100 -18.53 2.58 0.03
C ARG A 100 -19.27 3.92 -0.07
N MET A 101 -18.66 4.98 0.45
CA MET A 101 -19.21 6.34 0.35
C MET A 101 -19.42 6.78 -1.11
N LEU A 102 -18.47 6.52 -2.01
CA LEU A 102 -18.62 6.84 -3.43
C LEU A 102 -19.74 6.02 -4.08
N LEU A 103 -19.87 4.74 -3.72
CA LEU A 103 -20.93 3.87 -4.23
C LEU A 103 -22.31 4.30 -3.75
N GLU A 104 -22.45 4.75 -2.51
CA GLU A 104 -23.70 5.33 -1.99
C GLU A 104 -24.04 6.64 -2.73
N LYS A 105 -23.04 7.48 -3.00
CA LYS A 105 -23.24 8.77 -3.66
C LYS A 105 -23.58 8.66 -5.15
N PHE A 106 -22.93 7.74 -5.86
CA PHE A 106 -22.99 7.69 -7.32
C PHE A 106 -23.60 6.40 -7.88
N GLY A 107 -23.58 5.29 -7.13
CA GLY A 107 -23.85 3.96 -7.68
C GLY A 107 -25.27 3.79 -8.19
N GLU A 108 -26.26 4.19 -7.42
CA GLU A 108 -27.68 4.00 -7.79
C GLU A 108 -28.11 4.92 -8.94
N ALA A 109 -27.76 6.21 -8.87
CA ALA A 109 -28.21 7.21 -9.83
C ALA A 109 -27.36 7.27 -11.12
N PHE A 110 -26.06 6.95 -11.04
CA PHE A 110 -25.10 7.16 -12.12
C PHE A 110 -24.31 5.91 -12.50
N GLY A 111 -24.58 4.74 -11.89
CA GLY A 111 -23.98 3.48 -12.31
C GLY A 111 -24.24 3.22 -13.79
N ILE A 112 -23.19 2.87 -14.54
CA ILE A 112 -23.30 2.54 -15.97
C ILE A 112 -23.53 1.03 -16.07
N PRO A 113 -24.73 0.59 -16.47
CA PRO A 113 -25.03 -0.83 -16.54
C PRO A 113 -24.17 -1.51 -17.62
N PRO A 114 -23.86 -2.80 -17.46
CA PRO A 114 -23.16 -3.55 -18.50
C PRO A 114 -24.02 -3.65 -19.77
N PRO A 115 -23.40 -3.87 -20.94
CA PRO A 115 -24.14 -4.11 -22.18
C PRO A 115 -25.09 -5.30 -22.03
N ASP A 116 -26.29 -5.18 -22.60
CA ASP A 116 -27.31 -6.23 -22.52
C ASP A 116 -26.86 -7.47 -23.32
N PRO A 117 -26.72 -8.65 -22.69
CA PRO A 117 -26.26 -9.86 -23.36
C PRO A 117 -27.21 -10.33 -24.47
N SER A 118 -28.47 -9.88 -24.47
CA SER A 118 -29.48 -10.22 -25.49
C SER A 118 -29.28 -9.50 -26.83
N SER A 119 -28.36 -8.53 -26.89
CA SER A 119 -28.09 -7.72 -28.09
C SER A 119 -27.08 -8.36 -29.06
N GLU A 120 -26.57 -9.55 -28.77
CA GLU A 120 -25.64 -10.24 -29.68
C GLU A 120 -26.40 -10.99 -30.79
N GLY A 121 -26.65 -10.29 -31.90
CA GLY A 121 -26.54 -10.97 -33.19
C GLY A 121 -25.16 -11.61 -33.30
N VAL A 122 -25.09 -12.84 -33.85
CA VAL A 122 -23.90 -13.67 -34.09
C VAL A 122 -22.59 -12.86 -34.06
N PHE A 123 -21.94 -12.76 -32.89
CA PHE A 123 -20.73 -11.95 -32.74
C PHE A 123 -19.53 -12.72 -33.29
N HIS A 124 -19.13 -12.40 -34.52
CA HIS A 124 -17.92 -12.92 -35.16
C HIS A 124 -16.66 -12.63 -34.32
N GLU A 125 -15.59 -13.40 -34.54
CA GLU A 125 -14.30 -13.26 -33.85
C GLU A 125 -13.83 -11.80 -33.80
N PRO A 126 -13.72 -11.18 -32.60
CA PRO A 126 -13.50 -9.76 -32.51
C PRO A 126 -12.11 -9.45 -33.08
N ARG A 127 -12.09 -8.72 -34.19
CA ARG A 127 -10.86 -8.33 -34.87
C ARG A 127 -10.20 -7.22 -34.05
N SER A 128 -8.89 -7.03 -34.26
CA SER A 128 -8.10 -6.01 -33.54
C SER A 128 -8.65 -4.57 -33.66
N ARG A 129 -9.54 -4.31 -34.62
CA ARG A 129 -10.18 -3.00 -34.84
C ARG A 129 -11.50 -2.81 -34.09
N ASP A 130 -12.07 -3.87 -33.51
CA ASP A 130 -13.38 -3.84 -32.88
C ASP A 130 -13.33 -3.06 -31.56
N SER A 131 -14.32 -2.22 -31.31
CA SER A 131 -14.41 -1.38 -30.09
C SER A 131 -14.42 -2.23 -28.82
N VAL A 132 -15.13 -3.35 -28.84
CA VAL A 132 -15.17 -4.33 -27.74
C VAL A 132 -13.78 -4.93 -27.48
N PHE A 133 -13.04 -5.28 -28.53
CA PHE A 133 -11.67 -5.79 -28.37
C PHE A 133 -10.76 -4.75 -27.72
N LYS A 134 -10.83 -3.49 -28.19
CA LYS A 134 -10.06 -2.39 -27.61
C LYS A 134 -10.41 -2.16 -26.14
N ASP A 135 -11.68 -2.21 -25.78
CA ASP A 135 -12.14 -2.06 -24.38
C ASP A 135 -11.62 -3.20 -23.49
N VAL A 136 -11.71 -4.45 -23.95
CA VAL A 136 -11.15 -5.62 -23.25
C VAL A 136 -9.65 -5.47 -23.01
N MET A 137 -8.89 -5.08 -24.03
CA MET A 137 -7.44 -4.86 -23.91
C MET A 137 -7.09 -3.67 -23.01
N MET A 138 -7.86 -2.59 -23.08
CA MET A 138 -7.68 -1.42 -22.22
C MET A 138 -7.90 -1.81 -20.76
N LEU A 139 -9.00 -2.49 -20.43
CA LEU A 139 -9.29 -2.98 -19.07
C LEU A 139 -8.21 -3.94 -18.55
N PHE A 140 -7.71 -4.83 -19.40
CA PHE A 140 -6.64 -5.77 -19.02
C PHE A 140 -5.30 -5.08 -18.76
N GLY A 141 -5.04 -3.96 -19.45
CA GLY A 141 -3.82 -3.16 -19.30
C GLY A 141 -3.84 -2.15 -18.14
N ARG A 142 -4.97 -1.99 -17.43
CA ARG A 142 -5.11 -1.04 -16.32
C ARG A 142 -4.20 -1.37 -15.13
N ASP A 143 -3.93 -0.36 -14.32
CA ASP A 143 -3.32 -0.50 -13.00
C ASP A 143 -4.36 -0.20 -11.89
N PRO A 144 -4.72 -1.19 -11.05
CA PRO A 144 -4.32 -2.59 -11.14
C PRO A 144 -5.03 -3.33 -12.29
N PRO A 145 -4.50 -4.50 -12.71
CA PRO A 145 -5.13 -5.30 -13.75
C PRO A 145 -6.55 -5.75 -13.37
N VAL A 146 -7.50 -5.60 -14.29
CA VAL A 146 -8.90 -5.99 -14.08
C VAL A 146 -9.04 -7.52 -14.30
N PRO A 147 -9.64 -8.28 -13.36
CA PRO A 147 -9.86 -9.71 -13.52
C PRO A 147 -10.72 -10.04 -14.75
N ALA A 148 -10.42 -11.14 -15.45
CA ALA A 148 -11.16 -11.58 -16.63
C ALA A 148 -12.68 -11.73 -16.40
N SER A 149 -13.10 -12.16 -15.20
CA SER A 149 -14.53 -12.22 -14.83
C SER A 149 -15.19 -10.85 -14.74
N THR A 150 -14.46 -9.85 -14.24
CA THR A 150 -14.94 -8.47 -14.20
C THR A 150 -14.94 -7.87 -15.62
N ILE A 151 -13.90 -8.10 -16.43
CA ILE A 151 -13.87 -7.66 -17.83
C ILE A 151 -15.05 -8.23 -18.61
N SER A 152 -15.29 -9.54 -18.50
CA SER A 152 -16.43 -10.23 -19.13
C SER A 152 -17.76 -9.56 -18.76
N ARG A 153 -17.97 -9.27 -17.48
CA ARG A 153 -19.17 -8.59 -17.00
C ARG A 153 -19.30 -7.17 -17.56
N LEU A 154 -18.22 -6.39 -17.53
CA LEU A 154 -18.23 -4.98 -17.95
C LEU A 154 -18.39 -4.81 -19.47
N THR A 155 -17.95 -5.79 -20.25
CA THR A 155 -17.94 -5.72 -21.73
C THR A 155 -19.09 -6.51 -22.36
N GLY A 156 -19.80 -7.33 -21.58
CA GLY A 156 -20.82 -8.26 -22.09
C GLY A 156 -20.24 -9.51 -22.78
N VAL A 157 -18.93 -9.58 -22.98
CA VAL A 157 -18.28 -10.72 -23.65
C VAL A 157 -18.25 -11.94 -22.74
N ALA A 158 -18.66 -13.11 -23.25
CA ALA A 158 -18.62 -14.36 -22.51
C ALA A 158 -17.25 -14.64 -21.86
N LEU A 159 -17.24 -15.16 -20.62
CA LEU A 159 -16.01 -15.35 -19.84
C LEU A 159 -15.00 -16.26 -20.52
N ALA A 160 -15.45 -17.36 -21.14
CA ALA A 160 -14.58 -18.28 -21.87
C ALA A 160 -13.84 -17.56 -23.02
N ARG A 161 -14.56 -16.72 -23.75
CA ARG A 161 -14.02 -15.91 -24.84
C ARG A 161 -13.08 -14.82 -24.34
N THR A 162 -13.44 -14.14 -23.24
CA THR A 162 -12.56 -13.17 -22.58
C THR A 162 -11.23 -13.83 -22.22
N LYS A 163 -11.25 -15.00 -21.57
CA LYS A 163 -10.02 -15.75 -21.23
C LYS A 163 -9.20 -16.11 -22.47
N TYR A 164 -9.85 -16.57 -23.54
CA TYR A 164 -9.19 -16.87 -24.81
C TYR A 164 -8.47 -15.66 -25.40
N LEU A 165 -9.15 -14.51 -25.49
CA LEU A 165 -8.57 -13.26 -26.01
C LEU A 165 -7.36 -12.79 -25.20
N LEU A 166 -7.46 -12.88 -23.87
CA LEU A 166 -6.36 -12.49 -22.98
C LEU A 166 -5.16 -13.45 -23.09
N HIS A 167 -5.41 -14.77 -23.18
CA HIS A 167 -4.35 -15.76 -23.37
C HIS A 167 -3.60 -15.59 -24.70
N ALA A 168 -4.34 -15.36 -25.79
CA ALA A 168 -3.74 -15.20 -27.12
C ALA A 168 -2.81 -13.98 -27.22
N ARG A 169 -3.06 -12.93 -26.44
CA ARG A 169 -2.31 -11.65 -26.52
C ARG A 169 -1.28 -11.48 -25.42
N SER A 170 -1.40 -12.20 -24.31
CA SER A 170 -0.48 -12.08 -23.20
C SER A 170 -0.21 -13.44 -22.55
N PRO A 171 0.37 -14.40 -23.28
CA PRO A 171 0.56 -15.77 -22.80
C PRO A 171 1.43 -15.84 -21.53
N LEU A 172 2.30 -14.85 -21.33
CA LEU A 172 3.23 -14.77 -20.20
C LEU A 172 2.66 -14.00 -18.99
N LYS A 173 1.52 -13.30 -19.11
CA LYS A 173 0.91 -12.65 -17.92
C LYS A 173 -0.06 -13.63 -17.26
N PRO A 174 0.09 -13.90 -15.96
CA PRO A 174 -0.90 -14.68 -15.25
C PRO A 174 -2.25 -13.93 -15.30
N LEU A 175 -3.24 -14.55 -15.95
CA LEU A 175 -4.65 -14.08 -15.96
C LEU A 175 -5.29 -14.06 -14.56
N THR A 176 -4.52 -14.51 -13.56
CA THR A 176 -4.90 -14.77 -12.17
C THR A 176 -4.31 -13.77 -11.18
N SER A 177 -3.71 -12.64 -11.61
CA SER A 177 -3.34 -11.55 -10.68
C SER A 177 -4.60 -10.83 -10.16
N ARG A 178 -5.47 -11.58 -9.47
CA ARG A 178 -6.80 -11.19 -9.03
C ARG A 178 -6.78 -10.16 -7.91
N SER A 179 -5.61 -9.87 -7.36
CA SER A 179 -5.51 -9.16 -6.09
C SER A 179 -4.34 -8.18 -6.00
N GLN A 180 -3.71 -7.83 -7.12
CA GLN A 180 -2.67 -6.80 -7.11
C GLN A 180 -3.27 -5.43 -6.74
N PRO A 181 -2.64 -4.64 -5.86
CA PRO A 181 -2.99 -3.24 -5.61
C PRO A 181 -2.56 -2.35 -6.78
N SER A 182 -3.04 -1.10 -6.83
CA SER A 182 -2.49 -0.11 -7.77
C SER A 182 -1.00 0.12 -7.49
N ILE A 183 -0.15 -0.17 -8.47
CA ILE A 183 1.30 0.10 -8.41
C ILE A 183 1.53 1.61 -8.34
N SER A 184 0.77 2.39 -9.11
CA SER A 184 0.89 3.86 -9.15
C SER A 184 0.61 4.46 -7.77
N ARG A 185 -0.52 4.11 -7.15
CA ARG A 185 -0.87 4.61 -5.81
C ARG A 185 0.08 4.07 -4.74
N LEU A 186 0.50 2.80 -4.85
CA LEU A 186 1.50 2.24 -3.93
C LEU A 186 2.84 2.97 -4.02
N ARG A 187 3.28 3.37 -5.22
CA ARG A 187 4.49 4.18 -5.40
C ARG A 187 4.37 5.52 -4.68
N ASP A 188 3.24 6.21 -4.80
CA ASP A 188 3.03 7.47 -4.07
C ASP A 188 3.13 7.26 -2.57
N LEU A 189 2.51 6.19 -2.05
CA LEU A 189 2.57 5.83 -0.64
C LEU A 189 4.00 5.57 -0.15
N CYS A 190 4.87 5.02 -1.01
CA CYS A 190 6.28 4.89 -0.68
C CYS A 190 6.91 6.28 -0.43
N PHE A 191 6.58 7.30 -1.21
CA PHE A 191 7.23 8.60 -1.09
C PHE A 191 6.64 9.53 -0.01
N ILE A 192 5.67 9.07 0.77
CA ILE A 192 5.08 9.85 1.86
C ILE A 192 6.07 10.02 3.02
N TRP A 193 6.17 11.24 3.54
CA TRP A 193 6.83 11.54 4.80
C TRP A 193 5.88 12.22 5.79
N PRO A 194 5.86 11.82 7.07
CA PRO A 194 6.52 10.64 7.67
C PRO A 194 6.06 9.32 7.06
N PRO A 195 6.91 8.27 7.00
CA PRO A 195 6.56 7.00 6.36
C PRO A 195 5.28 6.41 6.95
N ILE A 196 4.48 5.77 6.12
CA ILE A 196 3.31 5.02 6.58
C ILE A 196 3.67 3.55 6.83
N LEU A 197 2.91 2.91 7.70
CA LEU A 197 3.09 1.49 8.01
C LEU A 197 2.48 0.61 6.91
N LEU A 198 3.02 -0.61 6.75
CA LEU A 198 2.57 -1.55 5.73
C LEU A 198 1.06 -1.84 5.79
N HIS A 199 0.51 -2.03 6.99
CA HIS A 199 -0.93 -2.26 7.19
C HIS A 199 -1.78 -1.06 6.77
N GLN A 200 -1.26 0.16 6.92
CA GLN A 200 -1.94 1.39 6.52
C GLN A 200 -1.99 1.48 5.00
N ALA A 201 -0.88 1.16 4.32
CA ALA A 201 -0.82 1.08 2.87
C ALA A 201 -1.78 0.00 2.33
N ALA A 202 -1.83 -1.16 2.97
CA ALA A 202 -2.74 -2.24 2.63
C ALA A 202 -4.20 -1.79 2.74
N ARG A 203 -4.57 -1.10 3.83
CA ARG A 203 -5.91 -0.54 4.02
C ARG A 203 -6.26 0.51 2.97
N LEU A 204 -5.36 1.45 2.67
CA LEU A 204 -5.58 2.53 1.69
C LEU A 204 -5.78 2.02 0.26
N LEU A 205 -5.28 0.83 -0.06
CA LEU A 205 -5.37 0.21 -1.37
C LEU A 205 -6.34 -0.98 -1.42
N SER A 206 -7.14 -1.18 -0.37
CA SER A 206 -8.07 -2.32 -0.24
C SER A 206 -7.41 -3.68 -0.55
N SER A 207 -6.21 -3.89 -0.03
CA SER A 207 -5.35 -5.05 -0.30
C SER A 207 -4.81 -5.64 1.01
N SER A 208 -4.06 -6.75 0.93
CA SER A 208 -3.40 -7.36 2.08
C SER A 208 -1.93 -6.94 2.17
N GLU A 209 -1.35 -6.96 3.37
CA GLU A 209 0.09 -6.69 3.57
C GLU A 209 0.97 -7.61 2.73
N GLU A 210 0.56 -8.88 2.56
CA GLU A 210 1.25 -9.84 1.71
C GLU A 210 1.26 -9.39 0.24
N GLN A 211 0.12 -8.92 -0.28
CA GLN A 211 0.00 -8.42 -1.65
C GLN A 211 0.79 -7.14 -1.86
N ILE A 212 0.74 -6.21 -0.90
CA ILE A 212 1.59 -5.01 -0.93
C ILE A 212 3.06 -5.43 -0.98
N THR A 213 3.48 -6.36 -0.11
CA THR A 213 4.86 -6.85 -0.04
C THR A 213 5.32 -7.47 -1.36
N GLN A 214 4.54 -8.40 -1.90
CA GLN A 214 4.84 -9.05 -3.18
C GLN A 214 4.90 -8.03 -4.33
N THR A 215 4.03 -7.02 -4.31
CA THR A 215 3.99 -5.96 -5.33
C THR A 215 5.23 -5.06 -5.24
N ILE A 216 5.64 -4.66 -4.03
CA ILE A 216 6.88 -3.88 -3.84
C ILE A 216 8.08 -4.66 -4.36
N VAL A 217 8.25 -5.92 -3.92
CA VAL A 217 9.39 -6.76 -4.33
C VAL A 217 9.45 -6.94 -5.85
N ARG A 218 8.30 -7.07 -6.52
CA ARG A 218 8.24 -7.32 -7.96
C ARG A 218 8.31 -6.05 -8.81
N HIS A 219 7.67 -4.97 -8.39
CA HIS A 219 7.41 -3.80 -9.24
C HIS A 219 8.00 -2.49 -8.73
N LEU A 220 8.36 -2.41 -7.45
CA LEU A 220 9.00 -1.24 -6.83
C LEU A 220 10.23 -1.67 -5.99
N PRO A 221 11.17 -2.47 -6.56
CA PRO A 221 12.30 -3.01 -5.80
C PRO A 221 13.23 -1.91 -5.24
N GLU A 222 13.17 -0.70 -5.80
CA GLU A 222 13.86 0.49 -5.32
C GLU A 222 13.25 1.10 -4.04
N CYS A 223 12.05 0.70 -3.64
CA CYS A 223 11.34 1.20 -2.45
C CYS A 223 11.21 0.16 -1.33
N PRO A 224 12.29 -0.46 -0.83
CA PRO A 224 12.18 -1.50 0.19
C PRO A 224 11.77 -0.97 1.57
N TYR A 225 11.81 0.34 1.80
CA TYR A 225 11.61 0.95 3.11
C TYR A 225 10.17 0.85 3.63
N LEU A 226 9.15 0.70 2.78
CA LEU A 226 7.78 0.41 3.25
C LEU A 226 7.68 -0.98 3.90
N LEU A 227 8.64 -1.86 3.62
CA LEU A 227 8.69 -3.22 4.16
C LEU A 227 9.46 -3.28 5.49
N SER A 228 10.16 -2.20 5.87
CA SER A 228 10.71 -2.03 7.22
C SER A 228 9.74 -1.22 8.06
N GLN A 229 9.37 -1.72 9.24
CA GLN A 229 8.69 -0.88 10.21
C GLN A 229 9.64 0.26 10.61
N PRO A 230 9.28 1.55 10.42
CA PRO A 230 10.11 2.66 10.88
C PRO A 230 10.18 2.63 12.41
N LEU A 231 11.34 2.99 12.95
CA LEU A 231 11.46 3.29 14.37
C LEU A 231 10.79 4.63 14.66
N SER A 232 10.23 4.79 15.85
CA SER A 232 9.93 6.12 16.38
C SER A 232 11.21 6.93 16.63
N PRO A 233 11.20 8.27 16.59
CA PRO A 233 12.35 9.12 16.87
C PRO A 233 12.90 8.83 18.25
N ARG A 234 12.02 8.49 19.20
CA ARG A 234 12.39 8.08 20.54
C ARG A 234 13.13 6.76 20.56
N GLU A 235 12.63 5.74 19.86
CA GLU A 235 13.32 4.45 19.75
C GLU A 235 14.65 4.60 19.00
N GLU A 236 14.67 5.38 17.92
CA GLU A 236 15.86 5.65 17.13
C GLU A 236 16.92 6.40 17.96
N GLU A 237 16.53 7.45 18.68
CA GLU A 237 17.42 8.20 19.55
C GLU A 237 17.89 7.36 20.75
N HIS A 238 16.99 6.57 21.35
CA HIS A 238 17.35 5.65 22.43
C HIS A 238 18.37 4.61 21.96
N MET A 239 18.13 4.01 20.79
CA MET A 239 19.04 3.07 20.15
C MET A 239 20.38 3.73 19.82
N ARG A 240 20.36 4.94 19.24
CA ARG A 240 21.55 5.74 18.93
C ARG A 240 22.39 6.02 20.17
N ALA A 241 21.78 6.54 21.23
CA ALA A 241 22.46 6.88 22.48
C ALA A 241 23.09 5.63 23.12
N LYS A 242 22.34 4.53 23.21
CA LYS A 242 22.82 3.27 23.80
C LYS A 242 23.97 2.66 23.01
N MET A 243 23.85 2.64 21.69
CA MET A 243 24.87 2.07 20.81
C MET A 243 26.15 2.90 20.81
N ARG A 244 26.05 4.23 20.84
CA ARG A 244 27.22 5.10 20.98
C ARG A 244 27.91 4.91 22.31
N ALA A 245 27.16 4.90 23.42
CA ALA A 245 27.73 4.63 24.74
C ALA A 245 28.40 3.25 24.84
N ALA A 246 27.88 2.25 24.10
CA ALA A 246 28.48 0.92 24.06
C ALA A 246 29.88 0.92 23.45
N LEU A 247 30.21 1.83 22.52
CA LEU A 247 31.53 1.89 21.87
C LEU A 247 32.67 2.20 22.86
N ASP A 248 32.34 2.88 23.97
CA ASP A 248 33.30 3.26 25.02
C ASP A 248 33.50 2.18 26.09
N ILE A 249 32.77 1.06 26.01
CA ILE A 249 32.84 -0.04 26.98
C ILE A 249 33.82 -1.11 26.49
N ASP A 250 34.73 -1.54 27.36
CA ASP A 250 35.66 -2.65 27.12
C ASP A 250 35.48 -3.75 28.18
N PRO A 251 35.13 -5.00 27.78
CA PRO A 251 34.90 -5.47 26.41
C PRO A 251 33.59 -4.93 25.80
N LEU A 252 33.59 -4.73 24.48
CA LEU A 252 32.42 -4.26 23.74
C LEU A 252 31.20 -5.19 23.98
N PRO A 253 30.03 -4.66 24.39
CA PRO A 253 28.85 -5.48 24.62
C PRO A 253 28.41 -6.25 23.39
N GLU A 254 28.08 -7.53 23.54
CA GLU A 254 27.57 -8.33 22.43
C GLU A 254 26.20 -7.81 21.93
N PRO A 255 25.87 -8.01 20.64
CA PRO A 255 24.63 -7.47 20.08
C PRO A 255 23.37 -7.96 20.79
N ARG A 256 23.38 -9.22 21.28
CA ARG A 256 22.23 -9.80 22.00
C ARG A 256 21.98 -9.09 23.32
N SER A 257 23.04 -8.73 24.04
CA SER A 257 22.96 -7.97 25.29
C SER A 257 22.38 -6.59 25.04
N LEU A 258 22.82 -5.90 23.97
CA LEU A 258 22.24 -4.61 23.59
C LEU A 258 20.75 -4.73 23.23
N CYS A 259 20.34 -5.77 22.50
CA CYS A 259 18.92 -5.99 22.19
C CYS A 259 18.07 -6.11 23.46
N VAL A 260 18.53 -6.89 24.45
CA VAL A 260 17.84 -7.05 25.75
C VAL A 260 17.76 -5.71 26.47
N GLN A 261 18.86 -4.95 26.51
CA GLN A 261 18.92 -3.65 27.18
C GLN A 261 18.11 -2.55 26.48
N LEU A 262 17.85 -2.69 25.18
CA LEU A 262 17.00 -1.81 24.39
C LEU A 262 15.52 -2.25 24.42
N GLY A 263 15.22 -3.46 24.90
CA GLY A 263 13.88 -4.03 24.83
C GLY A 263 13.42 -4.30 23.39
N MET A 264 14.36 -4.51 22.45
CA MET A 264 14.09 -4.62 21.02
C MET A 264 14.27 -6.05 20.51
N PHE A 265 13.46 -6.43 19.52
CA PHE A 265 13.65 -7.70 18.82
C PHE A 265 14.96 -7.69 18.02
N TRP A 266 15.60 -8.86 17.98
CA TRP A 266 16.84 -9.10 17.22
C TRP A 266 16.76 -8.62 15.77
N ARG A 267 15.61 -8.85 15.12
CA ARG A 267 15.36 -8.42 13.75
C ARG A 267 15.40 -6.90 13.61
N THR A 268 14.76 -6.17 14.51
CA THR A 268 14.73 -4.70 14.52
C THR A 268 16.14 -4.15 14.70
N PHE A 269 16.90 -4.69 15.65
CA PHE A 269 18.29 -4.28 15.87
C PHE A 269 19.15 -4.45 14.60
N HIS A 270 19.02 -5.57 13.89
CA HIS A 270 19.77 -5.82 12.65
C HIS A 270 19.34 -5.00 11.43
N ILE A 271 18.06 -4.60 11.37
CA ILE A 271 17.56 -3.77 10.28
C ILE A 271 17.99 -2.32 10.47
N HIS A 272 17.87 -1.78 11.68
CA HIS A 272 18.08 -0.35 11.95
C HIS A 272 19.47 -0.01 12.45
N GLY A 273 20.10 -0.89 13.23
CA GLY A 273 21.42 -0.65 13.81
C GLY A 273 22.50 -0.25 12.80
N PRO A 274 22.62 -0.92 11.63
CA PRO A 274 23.55 -0.51 10.59
C PRO A 274 23.39 0.95 10.14
N ASN A 275 22.17 1.48 10.15
CA ASN A 275 21.89 2.88 9.77
C ASN A 275 22.17 3.87 10.91
N ILE A 276 22.23 3.41 12.16
CA ILE A 276 22.32 4.25 13.36
C ILE A 276 23.76 4.38 13.86
N CYS A 277 24.52 3.27 13.89
CA CYS A 277 25.87 3.22 14.45
C CYS A 277 26.71 2.14 13.72
N PRO A 278 27.00 2.32 12.42
CA PRO A 278 27.74 1.32 11.63
C PRO A 278 29.11 0.95 12.23
N GLU A 279 29.75 1.88 12.95
CA GLU A 279 31.05 1.73 13.62
C GLU A 279 31.06 0.58 14.65
N TYR A 280 29.89 0.23 15.20
CA TYR A 280 29.75 -0.86 16.16
C TYR A 280 30.29 -2.19 15.62
N VAL A 281 30.09 -2.51 14.33
CA VAL A 281 30.64 -3.76 13.76
C VAL A 281 32.15 -3.71 13.65
N ILE A 282 32.72 -2.54 13.35
CA ILE A 282 34.16 -2.34 13.19
C ILE A 282 34.84 -2.53 14.53
N ARG A 283 34.28 -1.97 15.60
CA ARG A 283 34.80 -2.16 16.95
C ARG A 283 34.69 -3.62 17.41
N LEU A 284 33.62 -4.32 17.01
CA LEU A 284 33.36 -5.71 17.40
C LEU A 284 34.22 -6.74 16.64
N ARG A 285 34.48 -6.50 15.35
CA ARG A 285 35.03 -7.50 14.42
C ARG A 285 36.27 -7.06 13.66
N GLY A 286 36.67 -5.79 13.78
CA GLY A 286 37.73 -5.19 12.98
C GLY A 286 37.23 -4.67 11.64
N GLU A 287 38.11 -3.96 10.94
CA GLU A 287 37.88 -3.51 9.57
C GLU A 287 37.98 -4.65 8.56
N LEU A 288 37.33 -4.48 7.41
CA LEU A 288 37.48 -5.41 6.31
C LEU A 288 38.79 -5.09 5.58
N PRO A 289 39.55 -6.12 5.14
CA PRO A 289 40.68 -5.91 4.25
C PRO A 289 40.26 -5.14 2.99
N ALA A 290 41.12 -4.25 2.48
CA ALA A 290 40.83 -3.42 1.32
C ALA A 290 40.34 -4.22 0.08
N GLN A 291 40.88 -5.44 -0.12
CA GLN A 291 40.44 -6.34 -1.19
C GLN A 291 38.99 -6.80 -1.01
N GLN A 292 38.55 -7.08 0.22
CA GLN A 292 37.16 -7.45 0.50
C GLN A 292 36.23 -6.24 0.34
N VAL A 293 36.67 -5.03 0.72
CA VAL A 293 35.90 -3.80 0.48
C VAL A 293 35.71 -3.55 -1.02
N ALA A 294 36.77 -3.67 -1.82
CA ALA A 294 36.69 -3.55 -3.27
C ALA A 294 35.73 -4.59 -3.87
N ARG A 295 35.86 -5.85 -3.44
CA ARG A 295 34.96 -6.92 -3.89
C ARG A 295 33.51 -6.68 -3.49
N MET A 296 33.26 -6.17 -2.28
CA MET A 296 31.91 -5.81 -1.83
C MET A 296 31.30 -4.74 -2.74
N ARG A 297 32.07 -3.70 -3.11
CA ARG A 297 31.62 -2.64 -4.02
C ARG A 297 31.29 -3.17 -5.41
N GLU A 298 32.10 -4.09 -5.94
CA GLU A 298 31.80 -4.77 -7.21
C GLU A 298 30.48 -5.55 -7.17
N LEU A 299 30.24 -6.30 -6.09
CA LEU A 299 29.02 -7.07 -5.90
C LEU A 299 27.78 -6.16 -5.75
N LEU A 300 27.91 -5.06 -5.01
CA LEU A 300 26.87 -4.03 -4.89
C LEU A 300 26.55 -3.41 -6.25
N ALA A 301 27.55 -3.12 -7.07
CA ALA A 301 27.38 -2.54 -8.40
C ALA A 301 26.54 -3.41 -9.34
N MET A 302 26.46 -4.73 -9.11
CA MET A 302 25.61 -5.63 -9.90
C MET A 302 24.11 -5.38 -9.66
N GLN A 303 23.72 -4.84 -8.51
CA GLN A 303 22.33 -4.50 -8.13
C GLN A 303 21.30 -5.63 -8.26
N THR A 304 21.74 -6.88 -8.40
CA THR A 304 20.91 -8.06 -8.62
C THR A 304 21.06 -9.07 -7.49
N LEU A 305 22.14 -8.98 -6.72
CA LEU A 305 22.48 -9.93 -5.68
C LEU A 305 21.80 -9.59 -4.36
N THR A 306 21.39 -10.64 -3.67
CA THR A 306 20.92 -10.60 -2.29
C THR A 306 22.08 -10.40 -1.32
N ILE A 307 21.80 -9.91 -0.12
CA ILE A 307 22.82 -9.82 0.94
C ILE A 307 23.36 -11.21 1.27
N PHE A 308 22.53 -12.25 1.19
CA PHE A 308 22.96 -13.63 1.41
C PHE A 308 24.02 -14.09 0.38
N GLU A 309 23.76 -13.87 -0.91
CA GLU A 309 24.69 -14.24 -1.99
C GLU A 309 26.00 -13.45 -1.89
N MET A 310 25.92 -12.15 -1.66
CA MET A 310 27.12 -11.30 -1.49
C MET A 310 27.94 -11.74 -0.28
N ALA A 311 27.29 -12.02 0.84
CA ALA A 311 27.95 -12.46 2.07
C ALA A 311 28.65 -13.81 1.88
N SER A 312 28.01 -14.75 1.18
CA SER A 312 28.63 -16.01 0.81
C SER A 312 29.86 -15.82 -0.08
N GLY A 313 29.80 -14.91 -1.06
CA GLY A 313 30.94 -14.59 -1.93
C GLY A 313 32.11 -13.88 -1.21
N LEU A 314 31.85 -13.24 -0.08
CA LEU A 314 32.85 -12.55 0.75
C LEU A 314 33.33 -13.38 1.96
N GLY A 315 32.70 -14.53 2.25
CA GLY A 315 32.98 -15.32 3.45
C GLY A 315 32.54 -14.65 4.75
N ILE A 316 31.55 -13.75 4.69
CA ILE A 316 31.03 -12.98 5.84
C ILE A 316 29.62 -13.46 6.17
N ARG A 317 29.16 -13.31 7.41
CA ARG A 317 27.75 -13.61 7.75
C ARG A 317 26.83 -12.51 7.19
N PRO A 318 25.65 -12.84 6.64
CA PRO A 318 24.76 -11.86 6.02
C PRO A 318 24.40 -10.67 6.92
N ASN A 319 24.17 -10.92 8.21
CA ASN A 319 23.85 -9.87 9.16
C ASN A 319 25.04 -8.92 9.40
N ASP A 320 26.28 -9.42 9.41
CA ASP A 320 27.47 -8.60 9.58
C ASP A 320 27.73 -7.77 8.31
N LEU A 321 27.51 -8.37 7.13
CA LEU A 321 27.65 -7.66 5.84
C LEU A 321 26.78 -6.40 5.77
N ARG A 322 25.56 -6.41 6.34
CA ARG A 322 24.70 -5.21 6.39
C ARG A 322 25.40 -4.02 7.06
N TRP A 323 26.09 -4.28 8.17
CA TRP A 323 26.81 -3.24 8.91
C TRP A 323 28.01 -2.74 8.11
N TYR A 324 28.79 -3.65 7.52
CA TYR A 324 29.93 -3.25 6.69
C TYR A 324 29.49 -2.43 5.47
N ILE A 325 28.41 -2.84 4.78
CA ILE A 325 27.86 -2.03 3.69
C ILE A 325 27.52 -0.63 4.20
N LYS A 326 26.85 -0.51 5.35
CA LYS A 326 26.49 0.81 5.88
C LYS A 326 27.68 1.65 6.38
N TYR A 327 28.75 1.00 6.83
CA TYR A 327 29.98 1.69 7.22
C TYR A 327 30.74 2.24 6.00
N TYR A 328 31.00 1.41 4.99
CA TYR A 328 31.78 1.81 3.81
C TYR A 328 30.97 2.53 2.73
N GLU A 329 29.67 2.23 2.63
CA GLU A 329 28.74 2.71 1.61
C GLU A 329 27.41 3.19 2.26
N PRO A 330 27.45 4.28 3.06
CA PRO A 330 26.31 4.70 3.88
C PRO A 330 25.03 5.03 3.07
N MET A 331 25.21 5.44 1.82
CA MET A 331 24.12 5.80 0.90
C MET A 331 23.34 4.60 0.36
N VAL A 332 23.87 3.38 0.46
CA VAL A 332 23.19 2.18 -0.06
C VAL A 332 21.94 1.88 0.76
N GLU A 333 20.79 1.76 0.09
CA GLU A 333 19.54 1.41 0.76
C GLU A 333 19.41 -0.12 0.83
N LEU A 334 19.43 -0.64 2.06
CA LEU A 334 19.39 -2.08 2.31
C LEU A 334 17.94 -2.58 2.44
N PRO A 335 17.58 -3.70 1.80
CA PRO A 335 16.27 -4.29 1.97
C PRO A 335 16.09 -4.83 3.40
N PRO A 336 14.87 -4.97 3.93
CA PRO A 336 14.63 -5.47 5.29
C PRO A 336 14.89 -6.97 5.46
N SER A 337 15.06 -7.70 4.36
CA SER A 337 15.39 -9.12 4.34
C SER A 337 16.69 -9.35 3.57
N ASN A 338 17.52 -10.26 4.08
CA ASN A 338 18.77 -10.64 3.42
C ASN A 338 18.55 -11.48 2.15
N GLN A 339 17.32 -11.94 1.90
CA GLN A 339 16.92 -12.69 0.71
C GLN A 339 16.42 -11.79 -0.43
N LEU A 340 16.33 -10.48 -0.19
CA LEU A 340 15.95 -9.53 -1.22
C LEU A 340 17.21 -8.91 -1.83
N PRO A 341 17.20 -8.63 -3.15
CA PRO A 341 18.34 -8.03 -3.83
C PRO A 341 18.57 -6.59 -3.36
N VAL A 342 19.83 -6.17 -3.26
CA VAL A 342 20.19 -4.76 -3.04
C VAL A 342 20.12 -4.03 -4.37
N ARG A 343 19.14 -3.14 -4.52
CA ARG A 343 18.79 -2.51 -5.80
C ARG A 343 19.08 -1.02 -5.85
N ALA A 344 19.11 -0.35 -4.70
CA ALA A 344 19.28 1.09 -4.60
C ALA A 344 20.62 1.40 -3.91
N LEU A 345 21.59 1.90 -4.69
CA LEU A 345 22.90 2.30 -4.18
C LEU A 345 22.92 3.73 -3.62
N ALA A 346 21.83 4.46 -3.80
CA ALA A 346 21.59 5.78 -3.24
C ALA A 346 20.13 5.88 -2.79
N PRO A 347 19.80 6.80 -1.87
CA PRO A 347 18.41 7.08 -1.53
C PRO A 347 17.63 7.46 -2.78
N VAL A 348 16.47 6.84 -2.99
CA VAL A 348 15.64 7.16 -4.16
C VAL A 348 15.20 8.63 -4.09
N GLY A 349 15.56 9.39 -5.13
CA GLY A 349 15.23 10.81 -5.23
C GLY A 349 13.71 11.04 -5.13
N GLY A 350 13.29 11.73 -4.07
CA GLY A 350 11.88 12.07 -3.85
C GLY A 350 11.23 11.54 -2.59
N ARG A 351 11.98 10.94 -1.67
CA ARG A 351 11.50 10.71 -0.30
C ARG A 351 11.05 12.05 0.32
N GLY A 352 9.82 12.12 0.79
CA GLY A 352 9.23 13.37 1.31
C GLY A 352 8.66 14.32 0.25
N LYS A 353 8.48 13.87 -1.00
CA LYS A 353 7.75 14.63 -2.03
C LYS A 353 6.29 14.89 -1.66
N LEU A 354 5.71 14.01 -0.84
CA LEU A 354 4.32 14.08 -0.43
C LEU A 354 4.23 14.00 1.10
N THR A 355 3.54 14.94 1.70
CA THR A 355 3.03 14.76 3.06
C THR A 355 1.80 13.86 3.02
N ARG A 356 1.44 13.29 4.18
CA ARG A 356 0.19 12.54 4.36
C ARG A 356 -1.02 13.37 3.92
N GLN A 357 -1.07 14.65 4.29
CA GLN A 357 -2.15 15.56 3.90
C GLN A 357 -2.19 15.78 2.39
N GLN A 358 -1.06 16.01 1.73
CA GLN A 358 -1.01 16.17 0.27
C GLN A 358 -1.47 14.89 -0.46
N TYR A 359 -1.09 13.72 0.06
CA TYR A 359 -1.61 12.45 -0.47
C TYR A 359 -3.13 12.37 -0.31
N ALA A 360 -3.66 12.66 0.88
CA ALA A 360 -5.09 12.65 1.16
C ALA A 360 -5.87 13.64 0.28
N GLU A 361 -5.32 14.82 0.05
CA GLU A 361 -5.86 15.87 -0.84
C GLU A 361 -5.92 15.42 -2.29
N ALA A 362 -4.87 14.77 -2.78
CA ALA A 362 -4.82 14.30 -4.16
C ALA A 362 -5.65 13.03 -4.39
N ARG A 363 -5.62 12.08 -3.45
CA ARG A 363 -6.02 10.69 -3.69
C ARG A 363 -7.32 10.26 -3.04
N LEU A 364 -7.80 10.95 -2.01
CA LEU A 364 -9.02 10.60 -1.29
C LEU A 364 -10.19 11.53 -1.66
N PRO A 365 -11.42 11.00 -1.75
CA PRO A 365 -12.60 11.80 -2.07
C PRO A 365 -12.97 12.74 -0.93
N VAL A 366 -13.65 13.84 -1.29
CA VAL A 366 -14.16 14.82 -0.30
C VAL A 366 -15.11 14.11 0.66
N GLY A 367 -14.87 14.29 1.96
CA GLY A 367 -15.66 13.65 3.02
C GLY A 367 -15.28 12.21 3.31
N SER A 368 -14.21 11.67 2.71
CA SER A 368 -13.69 10.35 3.06
C SER A 368 -13.48 10.25 4.58
N PRO A 369 -14.07 9.24 5.25
CA PRO A 369 -13.93 9.09 6.70
C PRO A 369 -12.48 8.88 7.16
N ILE A 370 -11.63 8.39 6.25
CA ILE A 370 -10.20 8.19 6.49
C ILE A 370 -9.44 9.52 6.56
N LEU A 371 -9.95 10.62 5.99
CA LEU A 371 -9.28 11.94 6.04
C LEU A 371 -8.95 12.37 7.48
N LYS A 372 -9.83 12.08 8.44
CA LYS A 372 -9.63 12.40 9.86
C LYS A 372 -8.41 11.71 10.46
N GLU A 373 -8.01 10.57 9.90
CA GLU A 373 -6.81 9.88 10.34
C GLU A 373 -5.53 10.58 9.83
N PHE A 374 -5.63 11.30 8.72
CA PHE A 374 -4.53 12.07 8.10
C PHE A 374 -4.40 13.50 8.66
N GLU A 375 -5.35 13.95 9.48
CA GLU A 375 -5.28 15.21 10.21
C GLU A 375 -4.26 15.14 11.36
N PRO A 376 -3.65 16.27 11.77
CA PRO A 376 -2.79 16.32 12.95
C PRO A 376 -3.58 15.84 14.19
N GLY A 377 -3.21 14.68 14.75
CA GLY A 377 -3.87 14.06 15.91
C GLY A 377 -4.85 12.91 15.60
N GLY A 378 -5.04 12.53 14.34
CA GLY A 378 -5.83 11.35 13.94
C GLY A 378 -5.22 9.99 14.34
N MET A 379 -5.95 8.90 14.14
CA MET A 379 -5.49 7.53 14.50
C MET A 379 -4.28 7.04 13.68
N LEU A 380 -4.00 7.67 12.54
CA LEU A 380 -2.75 7.51 11.79
C LEU A 380 -1.74 8.62 12.11
N ALA A 381 -2.11 9.66 12.86
CA ALA A 381 -1.15 10.67 13.29
C ALA A 381 -0.02 10.00 14.06
N GLU A 382 1.14 10.65 14.01
CA GLU A 382 2.33 10.14 14.67
C GLU A 382 1.98 9.73 16.11
N PRO A 383 2.48 8.58 16.60
CA PRO A 383 2.42 8.28 18.02
C PRO A 383 2.82 9.54 18.77
N ALA A 384 2.06 9.95 19.79
CA ALA A 384 2.29 11.19 20.52
C ALA A 384 3.77 11.36 21.00
N ASP A 385 4.50 10.25 21.08
CA ASP A 385 5.96 10.15 21.29
C ASP A 385 6.84 10.84 20.22
N TRP A 386 6.33 11.19 19.04
CA TRP A 386 7.09 11.90 17.99
C TRP A 386 7.06 13.42 18.17
N GLN A 387 6.01 13.98 18.78
CA GLN A 387 5.88 15.43 19.00
C GLN A 387 6.12 15.86 20.46
N ALA A 388 5.95 14.96 21.43
CA ALA A 388 6.20 15.27 22.83
C ALA A 388 7.54 14.69 23.29
N ALA A 389 8.59 15.51 23.29
CA ALA A 389 9.80 15.27 24.05
C ALA A 389 9.48 15.36 25.56
N ALA A 390 8.94 14.28 26.13
CA ALA A 390 8.76 14.11 27.56
C ALA A 390 9.60 12.92 28.07
N PRO A 391 10.26 13.04 29.24
CA PRO A 391 11.20 12.04 29.74
C PRO A 391 10.49 10.71 30.05
N LEU A 392 11.14 9.59 29.71
CA LEU A 392 10.72 8.25 30.17
C LEU A 392 10.80 8.18 31.70
N PRO A 393 9.86 7.52 32.38
CA PRO A 393 9.98 7.28 33.82
C PRO A 393 11.11 6.29 34.10
N ALA A 394 11.89 6.58 35.14
CA ALA A 394 12.94 5.70 35.65
C ALA A 394 12.35 4.34 36.03
N ALA A 395 12.98 3.26 35.57
CA ALA A 395 12.59 1.90 35.89
C ALA A 395 12.61 1.68 37.41
N ALA A 396 11.43 1.52 38.01
CA ALA A 396 11.30 1.07 39.39
C ALA A 396 11.81 -0.37 39.49
N HIS A 397 12.85 -0.56 40.32
CA HIS A 397 13.32 -1.85 40.75
C HIS A 397 12.18 -2.69 41.33
N VAL A 398 11.74 -3.73 40.61
CA VAL A 398 10.98 -4.83 41.21
C VAL A 398 11.98 -5.90 41.62
N LYS A 399 12.29 -5.92 42.92
CA LYS A 399 12.90 -7.07 43.59
C LYS A 399 11.89 -8.22 43.56
N SER A 400 12.07 -9.23 42.69
CA SER A 400 11.35 -10.49 42.83
C SER A 400 12.18 -11.45 43.67
N THR A 401 11.78 -11.58 44.93
CA THR A 401 12.21 -12.59 45.88
C THR A 401 11.98 -14.01 45.35
N SER A 402 13.03 -14.80 45.48
CA SER A 402 13.09 -16.26 45.48
C SER A 402 11.93 -16.94 46.21
N THR A 403 11.28 -17.91 45.56
CA THR A 403 10.84 -19.16 46.21
C THR A 403 10.85 -20.33 45.23
N ARG A 404 11.57 -21.39 45.61
CA ARG A 404 11.69 -22.73 45.01
C ARG A 404 10.33 -23.44 44.86
N ARG A 405 10.15 -24.24 43.79
CA ARG A 405 10.33 -25.72 43.78
C ARG A 405 10.10 -26.34 42.38
N PRO A 406 10.67 -27.53 42.12
CA PRO A 406 10.83 -28.08 40.77
C PRO A 406 9.73 -29.08 40.41
N HIS A 407 9.36 -29.14 39.12
CA HIS A 407 8.73 -30.33 38.55
C HIS A 407 9.57 -30.90 37.40
N ARG A 408 10.11 -32.07 37.72
CA ARG A 408 10.77 -33.06 36.89
C ARG A 408 9.75 -33.62 35.89
N ARG A 409 10.02 -33.55 34.58
CA ARG A 409 9.47 -34.48 33.58
C ARG A 409 10.47 -34.63 32.41
N THR A 410 11.11 -35.78 32.41
CA THR A 410 11.81 -36.44 31.31
C THR A 410 10.87 -36.71 30.13
N PHE A 411 11.33 -36.54 28.89
CA PHE A 411 11.07 -37.38 27.69
C PHE A 411 11.92 -36.77 26.55
N SER A 412 13.06 -37.37 26.23
CA SER A 412 13.27 -38.40 25.20
C SER A 412 13.27 -37.83 23.78
N ASN A 413 14.46 -37.87 23.19
CA ASN A 413 14.79 -37.60 21.80
C ASN A 413 13.91 -38.39 20.84
N HIS A 414 13.36 -37.71 19.83
CA HIS A 414 13.10 -38.32 18.52
C HIS A 414 13.34 -37.30 17.41
N ILE A 415 14.40 -37.57 16.65
CA ILE A 415 14.64 -37.04 15.31
C ILE A 415 13.68 -37.77 14.36
N PRO A 416 13.13 -37.08 13.36
CA PRO A 416 13.19 -37.65 12.02
C PRO A 416 13.73 -36.66 11.00
N ARG A 417 14.54 -37.24 10.11
CA ARG A 417 15.00 -36.68 8.84
C ARG A 417 13.80 -36.38 7.94
N CYS A 418 13.84 -35.23 7.27
CA CYS A 418 13.65 -35.04 5.83
C CYS A 418 14.25 -33.68 5.46
#